data_AF-A0A0B7FRN1-F1
#
_entry.id   AF-A0A0B7FRN1-F1
#
_cell.length_a   1.000
_cell.length_b   1.000
_cell.length_c   1.000
_cell.angle_alpha   90.00
_cell.angle_beta   90.00
_cell.angle_gamma   90.00
#
_symmetry.space_group_name_H-M   'P 1'
#
loop_
_entity.id
_entity.type
_entity.pdbx_description
1 polymer ?
#
loop_
_entity_poly.entity_id
_entity_poly.type
_entity_poly.pdbx_seq_one_letter_code
_entity_poly.pdbx_strand_id
1 'polypeptide(L)'
;MNLNLFNKLRLCLFALVFVGASVVLGICAYLTSRLFSSGIHDFLIFSLVTSAFTIVVFVLLALRSQPRIDAAVMFILVVLWLTMGAYSQDVIGHVFCYSLRGDTIPAKNDTTISAEKYCRQMKTVLAFSWANFVFLALWLVGLLTVVIRIYARGNHDVWGNSMSDVTILTESPIIKTGEYPMSPSSNPPGVLPNTPGQTHVYYPSPPNISGPLQPQIIQQQPGHSVIIRNGQVIQVPGSVVSA
;
A
#
# COMPACT_ATOMS: atom_id res chain seq x y z
N MET A 1 3.90 -1.48 15.38
CA MET A 1 4.59 -2.36 14.41
C MET A 1 5.66 -1.52 13.73
N ASN A 2 6.92 -1.94 13.76
CA ASN A 2 8.02 -1.16 13.18
C ASN A 2 7.83 -1.03 11.66
N LEU A 3 8.03 0.17 11.10
CA LEU A 3 7.91 0.44 9.66
C LEU A 3 8.78 -0.53 8.83
N ASN A 4 9.98 -0.80 9.32
CA ASN A 4 10.93 -1.76 8.71
C ASN A 4 10.40 -3.20 8.72
N LEU A 5 9.58 -3.58 9.69
CA LEU A 5 8.96 -4.92 9.75
C LEU A 5 7.84 -5.03 8.71
N PHE A 6 7.01 -3.99 8.58
CA PHE A 6 5.92 -3.96 7.61
C PHE A 6 6.44 -4.04 6.16
N ASN A 7 7.46 -3.26 5.83
CA ASN A 7 8.07 -3.28 4.50
C ASN A 7 8.73 -4.62 4.18
N LYS A 8 9.41 -5.25 5.14
CA LYS A 8 9.99 -6.60 4.98
C LYS A 8 8.91 -7.66 4.78
N LEU A 9 7.83 -7.61 5.57
CA LEU A 9 6.71 -8.54 5.45
C LEU A 9 6.03 -8.40 4.08
N ARG A 10 5.77 -7.15 3.64
CA ARG A 10 5.22 -6.84 2.32
C ARG A 10 6.06 -7.44 1.21
N LEU A 11 7.36 -7.18 1.21
CA LEU A 11 8.28 -7.68 0.19
C LEU A 11 8.35 -9.21 0.18
N CYS A 12 8.39 -9.84 1.36
CA CYS A 12 8.40 -11.29 1.49
C CYS A 12 7.12 -11.93 0.90
N LEU A 13 5.94 -11.39 1.25
CA LEU A 13 4.67 -11.88 0.71
C LEU A 13 4.58 -11.68 -0.80
N PHE A 14 5.02 -10.53 -1.30
CA PHE A 14 5.03 -10.24 -2.74
C PHE A 14 5.96 -11.20 -3.49
N ALA A 15 7.14 -11.48 -2.95
CA ALA A 15 8.05 -12.46 -3.52
C ALA A 15 7.47 -13.88 -3.54
N LEU A 16 6.82 -14.32 -2.46
CA LEU A 16 6.19 -15.64 -2.39
C LEU A 16 5.08 -15.80 -3.43
N VAL A 17 4.19 -14.81 -3.55
CA VAL A 17 3.10 -14.85 -4.52
C VAL A 17 3.63 -14.78 -5.95
N PHE A 18 4.66 -13.96 -6.19
CA PHE A 18 5.31 -13.87 -7.50
C PHE A 18 5.93 -15.20 -7.95
N VAL A 19 6.62 -15.90 -7.05
CA VAL A 19 7.18 -17.24 -7.33
C VAL A 19 6.05 -18.23 -7.60
N GLY A 20 5.00 -18.25 -6.78
CA GLY A 20 3.84 -19.11 -7.00
C GLY A 20 3.16 -18.87 -8.35
N ALA A 21 2.95 -17.60 -8.71
CA ALA A 21 2.38 -17.21 -10.01
C ALA A 21 3.26 -17.63 -11.18
N SER A 22 4.58 -17.49 -11.06
CA SER A 22 5.54 -17.89 -12.10
C SER A 22 5.54 -19.40 -12.34
N VAL A 23 5.44 -20.20 -11.26
CA VAL A 23 5.33 -21.66 -11.35
C VAL A 23 4.04 -22.07 -12.07
N VAL A 24 2.89 -21.48 -11.70
CA VAL A 24 1.60 -21.76 -12.35
C VAL A 24 1.64 -21.36 -13.82
N LEU A 25 2.18 -20.17 -14.15
CA LEU A 25 2.33 -19.72 -15.53
C LEU A 25 3.18 -20.69 -16.35
N GLY A 26 4.31 -21.18 -15.80
CA GLY A 26 5.19 -22.13 -16.49
C GLY A 26 4.51 -23.47 -16.77
N ILE A 27 3.79 -24.03 -15.77
CA ILE A 27 3.05 -25.29 -15.94
C ILE A 27 1.93 -25.11 -16.97
N CYS A 28 1.15 -24.04 -16.86
CA CYS A 28 0.04 -23.78 -17.78
C CYS A 28 0.53 -23.52 -19.20
N ALA A 29 1.60 -22.74 -19.41
CA ALA A 29 2.18 -22.51 -20.73
C ALA A 29 2.65 -23.82 -21.39
N TYR A 30 3.29 -24.70 -20.60
CA TYR A 30 3.68 -26.03 -21.06
C TYR A 30 2.45 -26.86 -21.48
N LEU A 31 1.41 -26.90 -20.65
CA LEU A 31 0.17 -27.63 -20.93
C LEU A 31 -0.56 -27.06 -22.15
N THR A 32 -0.69 -25.73 -22.25
CA THR A 32 -1.30 -25.04 -23.41
C THR A 32 -0.57 -25.41 -24.70
N SER A 33 0.76 -25.45 -24.71
CA SER A 33 1.51 -25.81 -25.94
C SER A 33 1.23 -27.24 -26.44
N ARG A 34 0.88 -28.17 -25.54
CA ARG A 34 0.68 -29.59 -25.83
C ARG A 34 -0.79 -29.99 -25.98
N LEU A 35 -1.67 -29.37 -25.22
CA LEU A 35 -3.07 -29.77 -25.05
C LEU A 35 -4.05 -28.76 -25.66
N PHE A 36 -3.59 -27.83 -26.50
CA PHE A 36 -4.43 -26.83 -27.21
C PHE A 36 -5.49 -27.42 -28.16
N SER A 37 -5.70 -28.74 -28.22
CA SER A 37 -6.84 -29.33 -28.94
C SER A 37 -7.90 -30.00 -28.06
N SER A 38 -7.66 -30.22 -26.75
CA SER A 38 -8.61 -30.88 -25.84
C SER A 38 -9.57 -29.90 -25.16
N GLY A 39 -10.79 -30.31 -24.78
CA GLY A 39 -11.86 -29.47 -24.18
C GLY A 39 -11.57 -28.76 -22.83
N ILE A 40 -10.30 -28.55 -22.48
CA ILE A 40 -9.80 -27.85 -21.29
C ILE A 40 -9.22 -26.46 -21.60
N HIS A 41 -9.46 -25.93 -22.81
CA HIS A 41 -8.90 -24.64 -23.27
C HIS A 41 -9.27 -23.48 -22.36
N ASP A 42 -10.54 -23.41 -21.96
CA ASP A 42 -11.08 -22.28 -21.21
C ASP A 42 -10.37 -22.14 -19.86
N PHE A 43 -10.14 -23.27 -19.19
CA PHE A 43 -9.37 -23.32 -17.94
C PHE A 43 -7.91 -22.88 -18.15
N LEU A 44 -7.24 -23.37 -19.19
CA LEU A 44 -5.84 -23.03 -19.44
C LEU A 44 -5.66 -21.55 -19.77
N ILE A 45 -6.56 -20.98 -20.59
CA ILE A 45 -6.55 -19.56 -20.94
C ILE A 45 -6.78 -18.72 -19.67
N PHE A 46 -7.80 -19.06 -18.87
CA PHE A 46 -8.10 -18.35 -17.62
C PHE A 46 -6.90 -18.36 -16.65
N SER A 47 -6.24 -19.50 -16.49
CA SER A 47 -5.04 -19.63 -15.64
C SER A 47 -3.87 -18.77 -16.12
N LEU A 48 -3.65 -18.76 -17.44
CA LEU A 48 -2.54 -18.02 -18.06
C LEU A 48 -2.75 -16.52 -17.89
N VAL A 49 -3.97 -16.04 -18.15
CA VAL A 49 -4.37 -14.64 -17.95
C VAL A 49 -4.25 -14.24 -16.49
N THR A 50 -4.77 -15.07 -15.57
CA THR A 50 -4.72 -14.78 -14.13
C THR A 50 -3.26 -14.69 -13.64
N SER A 51 -2.41 -15.64 -14.01
CA SER A 51 -1.00 -15.66 -13.60
C SER A 51 -0.23 -14.48 -14.22
N ALA A 52 -0.43 -14.18 -15.51
CA ALA A 52 0.22 -13.04 -16.16
C ALA A 52 -0.24 -11.70 -15.55
N PHE A 53 -1.54 -11.54 -15.31
CA PHE A 53 -2.11 -10.36 -14.69
C PHE A 53 -1.52 -10.13 -13.29
N THR A 54 -1.37 -11.20 -12.49
CA THR A 54 -0.75 -11.07 -11.16
C THR A 54 0.68 -10.55 -11.25
N ILE A 55 1.51 -11.10 -12.14
CA ILE A 55 2.90 -10.67 -12.33
C ILE A 55 2.95 -9.17 -12.68
N VAL A 56 2.15 -8.75 -13.67
CA VAL A 56 2.10 -7.33 -14.09
C VAL A 56 1.66 -6.43 -12.95
N VAL A 57 0.61 -6.80 -12.23
CA VAL A 57 0.10 -6.05 -11.07
C VAL A 57 1.17 -5.92 -9.99
N PHE A 58 1.87 -7.01 -9.63
CA PHE A 58 2.90 -6.97 -8.61
C PHE A 58 4.07 -6.05 -8.99
N VAL A 59 4.47 -6.05 -10.27
CA VAL A 59 5.47 -5.11 -10.78
C VAL A 59 4.98 -3.66 -10.66
N LEU A 60 3.74 -3.38 -11.05
CA LEU A 60 3.16 -2.03 -10.94
C LEU A 60 3.04 -1.56 -9.48
N LEU A 61 2.62 -2.44 -8.58
CA LEU A 61 2.51 -2.15 -7.15
C LEU A 61 3.87 -1.93 -6.49
N ALA A 62 4.93 -2.56 -7.01
CA ALA A 62 6.30 -2.33 -6.57
C ALA A 62 6.83 -0.95 -7.02
N LEU A 63 6.42 -0.46 -8.19
CA LEU A 63 6.83 0.84 -8.72
C LEU A 63 6.10 2.02 -8.08
N ARG A 64 4.79 1.89 -7.83
CA ARG A 64 3.99 2.97 -7.24
C ARG A 64 2.86 2.42 -6.38
N SER A 65 3.05 2.39 -5.07
CA SER A 65 2.03 1.88 -4.16
C SER A 65 1.12 2.98 -3.61
N GLN A 66 -0.09 3.09 -4.16
CA GLN A 66 -1.18 3.84 -3.52
C GLN A 66 -2.09 2.88 -2.74
N PRO A 67 -2.37 3.11 -1.45
CA PRO A 67 -3.13 2.19 -0.60
C PRO A 67 -4.53 1.87 -1.14
N ARG A 68 -5.20 2.85 -1.74
CA ARG A 68 -6.54 2.69 -2.31
C ARG A 68 -6.55 1.73 -3.50
N ILE A 69 -5.57 1.88 -4.40
CA ILE A 69 -5.45 1.03 -5.58
C ILE A 69 -4.94 -0.36 -5.17
N ASP A 70 -3.99 -0.42 -4.23
CA ASP A 70 -3.44 -1.69 -3.71
C ASP A 70 -4.56 -2.56 -3.12
N ALA A 71 -5.42 -2.00 -2.26
CA ALA A 71 -6.55 -2.74 -1.68
C ALA A 71 -7.55 -3.25 -2.74
N ALA A 72 -7.95 -2.40 -3.69
CA ALA A 72 -8.90 -2.77 -4.74
C ALA A 72 -8.33 -3.86 -5.66
N VAL A 73 -7.08 -3.72 -6.07
CA VAL A 73 -6.41 -4.67 -6.95
C VAL A 73 -6.11 -5.99 -6.22
N MET A 74 -5.68 -5.94 -4.96
CA MET A 74 -5.51 -7.13 -4.12
C MET A 74 -6.81 -7.90 -3.96
N PHE A 75 -7.94 -7.22 -3.77
CA PHE A 75 -9.25 -7.88 -3.72
C PHE A 75 -9.58 -8.62 -5.02
N ILE A 76 -9.34 -8.00 -6.18
CA ILE A 76 -9.53 -8.65 -7.49
C ILE A 76 -8.61 -9.87 -7.60
N LEU A 77 -7.33 -9.76 -7.21
CA LEU A 77 -6.41 -10.88 -7.24
C LEU A 77 -6.84 -12.03 -6.32
N VAL A 78 -7.33 -11.74 -5.12
CA VAL A 78 -7.86 -12.74 -4.20
C VAL A 78 -9.00 -13.51 -4.86
N VAL A 79 -9.96 -12.81 -5.48
CA VAL A 79 -11.09 -13.46 -6.17
C VAL A 79 -10.61 -14.30 -7.35
N LEU A 80 -9.67 -13.81 -8.17
CA LEU A 80 -9.13 -14.56 -9.30
C LEU A 80 -8.39 -15.83 -8.87
N TRP A 81 -7.60 -15.77 -7.79
CA TRP A 81 -6.91 -16.96 -7.27
C TRP A 81 -7.87 -17.95 -6.60
N LEU A 82 -8.92 -17.45 -5.93
CA LEU A 82 -9.96 -18.30 -5.37
C LEU A 82 -10.74 -19.04 -6.47
N THR A 83 -11.16 -18.34 -7.51
CA THR A 83 -11.86 -18.96 -8.65
C THR A 83 -10.97 -19.94 -9.38
N MET A 84 -9.67 -19.63 -9.53
CA MET A 84 -8.69 -20.57 -10.09
C MET A 84 -8.54 -21.85 -9.23
N GLY A 85 -8.51 -21.70 -7.91
CA GLY A 85 -8.52 -22.82 -6.97
C GLY A 85 -9.77 -23.68 -7.10
N ALA A 86 -10.95 -23.07 -7.08
CA ALA A 86 -12.22 -23.78 -7.23
C ALA A 86 -12.35 -24.47 -8.60
N TYR A 87 -11.99 -23.77 -9.68
CA TYR A 87 -12.12 -24.31 -11.04
C TYR A 87 -11.14 -25.46 -11.29
N SER A 88 -9.92 -25.39 -10.73
CA SER A 88 -8.97 -26.50 -10.83
C SER A 88 -9.43 -27.75 -10.05
N GLN A 89 -10.21 -27.61 -8.97
CA GLN A 89 -10.83 -28.76 -8.31
C GLN A 89 -11.89 -29.42 -9.17
N ASP A 90 -12.71 -28.62 -9.86
CA ASP A 90 -13.77 -29.11 -10.75
C ASP A 90 -13.19 -29.88 -11.95
N VAL A 91 -12.13 -29.35 -12.58
CA VAL A 91 -11.48 -29.99 -13.75
C VAL A 91 -10.79 -31.32 -13.39
N ILE A 92 -10.19 -31.44 -12.21
CA ILE A 92 -9.47 -32.66 -11.80
C ILE A 92 -10.44 -33.68 -11.18
N GLY A 93 -11.42 -33.22 -10.42
CA GLY A 93 -12.26 -34.06 -9.57
C GLY A 93 -11.49 -34.74 -8.42
N HIS A 94 -12.16 -35.67 -7.74
CA HIS A 94 -11.61 -36.41 -6.60
C HIS A 94 -10.82 -37.67 -7.00
N VAL A 95 -10.01 -37.60 -8.06
CA VAL A 95 -9.23 -38.74 -8.54
C VAL A 95 -7.82 -38.78 -7.94
N PHE A 96 -7.32 -40.00 -7.72
CA PHE A 96 -5.95 -40.23 -7.29
C PHE A 96 -5.04 -40.39 -8.51
N CYS A 97 -3.92 -39.64 -8.58
CA CYS A 97 -3.09 -39.68 -9.78
C CYS A 97 -2.41 -41.04 -10.03
N TYR A 98 -2.26 -41.88 -9.00
CA TYR A 98 -1.67 -43.22 -9.18
C TYR A 98 -2.63 -44.22 -9.82
N SER A 99 -3.95 -43.97 -9.79
CA SER A 99 -4.92 -44.88 -10.42
C SER A 99 -5.01 -44.70 -11.94
N LEU A 100 -4.44 -43.62 -12.49
CA LEU A 100 -4.36 -43.34 -13.93
C LEU A 100 -3.05 -43.84 -14.55
N ARG A 101 -2.37 -44.79 -13.88
CA ARG A 101 -1.10 -45.32 -14.35
C ARG A 101 -1.34 -46.24 -15.55
N GLY A 102 -0.77 -45.87 -16.70
CA GLY A 102 -0.96 -46.58 -17.97
C GLY A 102 -1.95 -45.89 -18.91
N ASP A 103 -2.75 -44.96 -18.41
CA ASP A 103 -3.68 -44.19 -19.23
C ASP A 103 -2.98 -43.05 -19.95
N THR A 104 -3.42 -42.80 -21.19
CA THR A 104 -2.89 -41.74 -22.04
C THR A 104 -3.99 -40.82 -22.55
N ILE A 105 -3.72 -39.53 -22.54
CA ILE A 105 -4.62 -38.50 -23.06
C ILE A 105 -4.12 -38.10 -24.46
N PRO A 106 -5.00 -37.97 -25.46
CA PRO A 106 -4.63 -37.48 -26.77
C PRO A 106 -4.15 -36.02 -26.66
N ALA A 107 -2.95 -35.76 -27.16
CA ALA A 107 -2.36 -34.44 -27.25
C ALA A 107 -2.27 -33.98 -28.71
N LYS A 108 -1.82 -32.75 -28.93
CA LYS A 108 -1.67 -32.17 -30.27
C LYS A 108 -0.69 -33.00 -31.13
N ASN A 109 -0.94 -33.07 -32.44
CA ASN A 109 -0.11 -33.75 -33.45
C ASN A 109 0.05 -35.26 -33.24
N ASP A 110 -1.03 -35.99 -32.95
CA ASP A 110 -1.04 -37.45 -32.71
C ASP A 110 -0.07 -37.92 -31.60
N THR A 111 0.37 -37.01 -30.75
CA THR A 111 1.19 -37.36 -29.58
C THR A 111 0.28 -37.70 -28.41
N THR A 112 0.74 -38.56 -27.52
CA THR A 112 0.02 -38.89 -26.28
C THR A 112 0.78 -38.37 -25.06
N ILE A 113 0.05 -37.90 -24.06
CA ILE A 113 0.62 -37.55 -22.75
C ILE A 113 0.11 -38.54 -21.70
N SER A 114 1.00 -38.97 -20.80
CA SER A 114 0.59 -39.80 -19.67
C SER A 114 -0.40 -39.04 -18.77
N ALA A 115 -1.55 -39.64 -18.53
CA ALA A 115 -2.61 -39.06 -17.71
C ALA A 115 -2.16 -38.86 -16.24
N GLU A 116 -1.28 -39.75 -15.74
CA GLU A 116 -0.64 -39.60 -14.43
C GLU A 116 0.17 -38.30 -14.34
N LYS A 117 1.00 -38.00 -15.36
CA LYS A 117 1.83 -36.79 -15.38
C LYS A 117 0.96 -35.53 -15.42
N TYR A 118 -0.10 -35.55 -16.23
CA TYR A 118 -1.09 -34.48 -16.29
C TYR A 118 -1.77 -34.24 -14.94
N CYS A 119 -2.26 -35.31 -14.29
CA CYS A 119 -2.90 -35.21 -12.97
C CYS A 119 -1.98 -34.60 -11.92
N ARG A 120 -0.69 -34.99 -11.88
CA ARG A 120 0.28 -34.41 -10.94
C ARG A 120 0.53 -32.91 -11.18
N GLN A 121 0.65 -32.51 -12.44
CA GLN A 121 0.83 -31.11 -12.80
C GLN A 121 -0.38 -30.26 -12.42
N MET A 122 -1.59 -30.76 -12.67
CA MET A 122 -2.83 -30.08 -12.31
C MET A 122 -3.02 -29.99 -10.79
N LYS A 123 -2.69 -31.03 -10.02
CA LYS A 123 -2.69 -30.95 -8.54
C LYS A 123 -1.67 -29.94 -8.00
N THR A 124 -0.56 -29.76 -8.70
CA THR A 124 0.43 -28.74 -8.36
C THR A 124 -0.16 -27.34 -8.56
N VAL A 125 -0.81 -27.08 -9.70
CA VAL A 125 -1.52 -25.83 -9.97
C VAL A 125 -2.58 -25.54 -8.92
N LEU A 126 -3.38 -26.56 -8.56
CA LEU A 126 -4.38 -26.48 -7.50
C LEU A 126 -3.75 -26.05 -6.16
N ALA A 127 -2.67 -26.71 -5.72
CA ALA A 127 -2.02 -26.39 -4.46
C ALA A 127 -1.45 -24.96 -4.43
N PHE A 128 -0.77 -24.54 -5.50
CA PHE A 128 -0.22 -23.18 -5.59
C PHE A 128 -1.31 -22.11 -5.69
N SER A 129 -2.44 -22.40 -6.33
CA SER A 129 -3.57 -21.47 -6.39
C SER A 129 -4.19 -21.21 -5.01
N TRP A 130 -4.41 -22.25 -4.22
CA TRP A 130 -4.88 -22.13 -2.84
C TRP A 130 -3.87 -21.42 -1.94
N ALA A 131 -2.57 -21.73 -2.09
CA ALA A 131 -1.52 -21.05 -1.33
C ALA A 131 -1.49 -19.54 -1.65
N ASN A 132 -1.52 -19.16 -2.93
CA ASN A 132 -1.56 -17.76 -3.35
C ASN A 132 -2.82 -17.05 -2.86
N PHE A 133 -3.98 -17.70 -2.94
CA PHE A 133 -5.22 -17.18 -2.38
C PHE A 133 -5.08 -16.87 -0.89
N VAL A 134 -4.57 -17.81 -0.09
CA VAL A 134 -4.39 -17.63 1.36
C VAL A 134 -3.41 -16.48 1.65
N PHE A 135 -2.27 -16.42 0.97
CA PHE A 135 -1.30 -15.34 1.18
C PHE A 135 -1.86 -13.96 0.83
N LEU A 136 -2.57 -13.85 -0.29
CA LEU A 136 -3.22 -12.61 -0.72
C LEU A 136 -4.35 -12.21 0.22
N ALA A 137 -5.17 -13.17 0.69
CA ALA A 137 -6.27 -12.92 1.60
C ALA A 137 -5.77 -12.44 2.97
N LEU A 138 -4.75 -13.10 3.52
CA LEU A 138 -4.12 -12.67 4.78
C LEU A 138 -3.51 -11.28 4.66
N TRP A 139 -2.87 -10.97 3.53
CA TRP A 139 -2.35 -9.64 3.26
C TRP A 139 -3.45 -8.59 3.15
N LEU A 140 -4.52 -8.87 2.42
CA LEU A 140 -5.68 -7.98 2.26
C LEU A 140 -6.33 -7.67 3.61
N VAL A 141 -6.58 -8.69 4.44
CA VAL A 141 -7.11 -8.52 5.80
C VAL A 141 -6.12 -7.71 6.64
N GLY A 142 -4.82 -8.00 6.57
CA GLY A 142 -3.78 -7.24 7.24
C GLY A 142 -3.82 -5.75 6.88
N LEU A 143 -3.86 -5.42 5.59
CA LEU A 143 -3.99 -4.05 5.11
C LEU A 143 -5.27 -3.38 5.60
N LEU A 144 -6.41 -4.06 5.52
CA LEU A 144 -7.69 -3.50 5.96
C LEU A 144 -7.68 -3.19 7.46
N THR A 145 -7.13 -4.09 8.30
CA THR A 145 -7.01 -3.84 9.73
C THR A 145 -6.13 -2.63 10.06
N VAL A 146 -5.04 -2.43 9.31
CA VAL A 146 -4.16 -1.26 9.48
C VAL A 146 -4.91 0.03 9.09
N VAL A 147 -5.59 0.04 7.94
CA VAL A 147 -6.35 1.22 7.49
C VAL A 147 -7.47 1.58 8.47
N ILE A 148 -8.24 0.60 8.95
CA ILE A 148 -9.29 0.83 9.95
C ILE A 148 -8.71 1.43 11.22
N ARG A 149 -7.57 0.93 11.70
CA ARG A 149 -6.91 1.46 12.91
C ARG A 149 -6.46 2.90 12.75
N ILE A 150 -5.98 3.29 11.57
CA ILE A 150 -5.53 4.67 11.32
C ILE A 150 -6.75 5.59 11.18
N TYR A 151 -7.81 5.13 10.51
CA TYR A 151 -9.06 5.87 10.41
C TYR A 151 -9.69 6.13 11.79
N ALA A 152 -9.67 5.14 12.68
CA ALA A 152 -10.13 5.29 14.06
C ALA A 152 -9.34 6.31 14.89
N ARG A 153 -8.11 6.66 14.48
CA ARG A 153 -7.28 7.70 15.11
C ARG A 153 -7.58 9.12 14.60
N GLY A 154 -8.63 9.30 13.79
CA GLY A 154 -9.08 10.62 13.33
C GLY A 154 -8.34 11.17 12.11
N ASN A 155 -7.45 10.39 11.49
CA ASN A 155 -6.84 10.78 10.22
C ASN A 155 -7.74 10.33 9.06
N HIS A 156 -8.52 11.27 8.52
CA HIS A 156 -9.45 10.98 7.42
C HIS A 156 -8.78 10.98 6.03
N ASP A 157 -7.54 11.48 5.91
CA ASP A 157 -6.85 11.66 4.61
C ASP A 157 -5.89 10.51 4.25
N VAL A 158 -6.08 9.35 4.87
CA VAL A 158 -5.19 8.18 4.75
C VAL A 158 -5.22 7.55 3.36
N TRP A 159 -6.33 7.73 2.63
CA TRP A 159 -6.54 7.10 1.33
C TRP A 159 -5.80 7.79 0.17
N GLY A 160 -5.42 9.05 0.33
CA GLY A 160 -4.73 9.84 -0.70
C GLY A 160 -3.21 9.80 -0.62
N ASN A 161 -2.67 9.46 0.55
CA ASN A 161 -1.23 9.50 0.81
C ASN A 161 -0.52 8.20 0.39
N SER A 162 0.77 8.30 0.01
CA SER A 162 1.59 7.14 -0.30
C SER A 162 1.74 6.25 0.93
N MET A 163 1.65 4.92 0.76
CA MET A 163 1.88 3.95 1.85
C MET A 163 3.23 4.12 2.56
N SER A 164 4.22 4.70 1.87
CA SER A 164 5.54 5.01 2.44
C SER A 164 5.54 6.20 3.40
N ASP A 165 4.60 7.14 3.24
CA ASP A 165 4.49 8.36 4.06
C ASP A 165 3.55 8.17 5.26
N VAL A 166 2.77 7.09 5.28
CA VAL A 166 1.89 6.77 6.42
C VAL A 166 2.75 6.17 7.53
N THR A 167 3.38 7.04 8.33
CA THR A 167 4.06 6.67 9.57
C THR A 167 3.03 6.10 10.55
N ILE A 168 2.93 4.77 10.61
CA ILE A 168 2.00 3.99 11.46
C ILE A 168 2.11 4.34 12.96
N LEU A 169 3.13 5.10 13.39
CA LEU A 169 3.43 5.38 14.80
C LEU A 169 4.03 6.76 15.12
N THR A 170 4.18 7.67 14.17
CA THR A 170 4.70 9.01 14.51
C THR A 170 3.55 9.99 14.65
N GLU A 171 3.14 10.15 15.90
CA GLU A 171 2.50 11.35 16.40
C GLU A 171 3.29 12.59 15.93
N SER A 172 2.75 13.27 14.95
CA SER A 172 2.75 14.73 14.97
C SER A 172 1.46 15.14 14.30
N PRO A 173 0.56 15.87 14.99
CA PRO A 173 -0.62 16.41 14.32
C PRO A 173 -0.09 17.27 13.17
N ILE A 174 -0.33 16.81 11.93
CA ILE A 174 -0.17 17.66 10.76
C ILE A 174 -1.28 18.69 10.90
N ILE A 175 -0.96 19.80 11.58
CA ILE A 175 -1.64 21.05 11.33
C ILE A 175 -1.45 21.25 9.82
N LYS A 176 -2.54 21.14 9.06
CA LYS A 176 -2.60 21.58 7.67
C LYS A 176 -2.45 23.10 7.67
N THR A 177 -1.27 23.62 7.98
CA THR A 177 -0.86 24.96 7.54
C THR A 177 -0.50 24.79 6.08
N GLY A 178 -1.34 25.33 5.19
CA GLY A 178 -1.08 25.32 3.77
C GLY A 178 0.27 25.96 3.47
N GLU A 179 1.25 25.15 3.10
CA GLU A 179 2.57 25.61 2.68
C GLU A 179 2.68 25.56 1.16
N TYR A 180 2.75 26.75 0.56
CA TYR A 180 3.44 26.97 -0.69
C TYR A 180 4.94 26.65 -0.50
N PRO A 181 5.64 26.14 -1.54
CA PRO A 181 7.04 25.76 -1.43
C PRO A 181 7.92 27.01 -1.33
N MET A 182 8.60 27.22 -0.19
CA MET A 182 9.72 28.15 -0.11
C MET A 182 11.06 27.40 -0.12
N SER A 183 11.93 27.95 -0.97
CA SER A 183 13.30 27.56 -1.36
C SER A 183 14.28 27.34 -0.19
N PRO A 184 15.41 26.62 -0.40
CA PRO A 184 16.38 26.37 0.65
C PRO A 184 17.22 27.63 0.91
N SER A 185 17.04 28.24 2.08
CA SER A 185 17.88 29.35 2.54
C SER A 185 18.80 28.87 3.67
N SER A 186 20.09 29.13 3.45
CA SER A 186 21.24 28.84 4.30
C SER A 186 21.09 29.31 5.75
N ASN A 187 21.36 28.39 6.69
CA ASN A 187 21.51 28.67 8.12
C ASN A 187 22.61 29.71 8.41
N PRO A 188 22.45 30.51 9.48
CA PRO A 188 23.54 30.90 10.36
C PRO A 188 23.45 30.18 11.72
N PRO A 189 24.59 29.96 12.42
CA PRO A 189 24.64 29.19 13.65
C PRO A 189 24.25 30.04 14.86
N GLY A 190 23.31 29.54 15.68
CA GLY A 190 22.92 30.22 16.92
C GLY A 190 21.82 29.47 17.67
N VAL A 191 22.20 28.42 18.40
CA VAL A 191 21.31 27.67 19.28
C VAL A 191 21.13 28.44 20.59
N LEU A 192 19.87 28.69 20.99
CA LEU A 192 19.50 29.07 22.36
C LEU A 192 18.38 28.15 22.87
N PRO A 193 18.35 27.79 24.17
CA PRO A 193 17.48 26.73 24.69
C PRO A 193 16.02 27.18 24.82
N ASN A 194 15.12 26.33 24.35
CA ASN A 194 13.66 26.46 24.45
C ASN A 194 13.21 26.63 25.91
N THR A 195 12.42 27.68 26.16
CA THR A 195 11.64 27.85 27.39
C THR A 195 10.16 27.61 27.05
N PRO A 196 9.38 26.81 27.81
CA PRO A 196 8.00 26.49 27.45
C PRO A 196 7.07 27.65 27.78
N GLY A 197 6.28 28.13 26.79
CA GLY A 197 5.15 29.03 27.06
C GLY A 197 4.92 30.21 26.10
N GLN A 198 5.70 30.37 25.03
CA GLN A 198 5.51 31.50 24.10
C GLN A 198 4.62 31.14 22.90
N THR A 199 3.44 31.76 22.85
CA THR A 199 2.55 31.79 21.68
C THR A 199 3.06 32.84 20.69
N HIS A 200 3.60 32.39 19.57
CA HIS A 200 4.01 33.28 18.47
C HIS A 200 2.79 33.68 17.62
N VAL A 201 2.45 34.96 17.59
CA VAL A 201 1.42 35.53 16.71
C VAL A 201 2.10 36.22 15.52
N TYR A 202 1.87 35.71 14.31
CA TYR A 202 2.43 36.25 13.07
C TYR A 202 1.45 37.25 12.45
N TYR A 203 1.84 38.52 12.34
CA TYR A 203 1.03 39.53 11.64
C TYR A 203 1.62 39.82 10.25
N PRO A 204 0.80 39.80 9.17
CA PRO A 204 1.23 40.30 7.87
C PRO A 204 1.38 41.83 7.93
N SER A 205 2.58 42.31 7.64
CA SER A 205 2.90 43.75 7.61
C SER A 205 2.40 44.39 6.30
N PRO A 206 1.96 45.66 6.29
CA PRO A 206 1.53 46.36 5.08
C PRO A 206 2.66 46.55 4.05
N PRO A 207 2.35 46.70 2.74
CA PRO A 207 3.31 46.42 1.66
C PRO A 207 4.36 47.51 1.36
N ASN A 208 4.59 48.50 2.22
CA ASN A 208 5.20 49.75 1.75
C ASN A 208 6.40 50.28 2.56
N ILE A 209 7.34 49.40 2.91
CA ILE A 209 8.67 49.82 3.41
C ILE A 209 9.74 48.91 2.81
N SER A 210 10.57 49.48 1.94
CA SER A 210 11.76 48.87 1.35
C SER A 210 12.85 48.68 2.42
N GLY A 211 12.87 47.52 3.05
CA GLY A 211 13.92 47.08 3.97
C GLY A 211 13.70 45.63 4.37
N PRO A 212 14.75 44.87 4.72
CA PRO A 212 14.61 43.48 5.14
C PRO A 212 13.68 43.40 6.36
N LEU A 213 12.59 42.65 6.21
CA LEU A 213 11.57 42.37 7.21
C LEU A 213 12.21 41.72 8.45
N GLN A 214 12.58 42.53 9.44
CA GLN A 214 12.94 42.00 10.74
C GLN A 214 11.66 41.69 11.51
N PRO A 215 11.43 40.43 11.94
CA PRO A 215 10.33 40.12 12.83
C PRO A 215 10.56 40.84 14.17
N GLN A 216 9.74 41.85 14.47
CA GLN A 216 9.74 42.46 15.80
C GLN A 216 9.14 41.47 16.79
N ILE A 217 10.01 40.82 17.56
CA ILE A 217 9.62 39.96 18.68
C ILE A 217 9.22 40.87 19.84
N ILE A 218 7.94 40.90 20.17
CA ILE A 218 7.43 41.63 21.33
C ILE A 218 7.35 40.64 22.50
N GLN A 219 8.25 40.76 23.47
CA GLN A 219 8.09 40.06 24.75
C GLN A 219 6.96 40.72 25.55
N GLN A 220 5.83 40.02 25.68
CA GLN A 220 4.80 40.39 26.64
C GLN A 220 5.28 40.10 28.05
N GLN A 221 5.35 41.13 28.90
CA GLN A 221 5.51 40.94 30.32
C GLN A 221 4.17 40.46 30.93
N PRO A 222 4.18 39.47 31.83
CA PRO A 222 2.98 39.02 32.52
C PRO A 222 2.22 40.20 33.17
N GLY A 223 0.89 40.22 33.03
CA GLY A 223 0.04 41.30 33.57
C GLY A 223 -0.10 42.54 32.68
N HIS A 224 0.48 42.55 31.48
CA HIS A 224 0.30 43.63 30.50
C HIS A 224 -0.47 43.14 29.28
N SER A 225 -1.40 43.97 28.80
CA SER A 225 -2.09 43.78 27.53
C SER A 225 -1.38 44.59 26.46
N VAL A 226 -1.21 44.02 25.26
CA VAL A 226 -0.67 44.75 24.11
C VAL A 226 -1.84 45.26 23.27
N ILE A 227 -1.91 46.57 23.09
CA ILE A 227 -2.84 47.21 22.17
C ILE A 227 -2.05 47.74 20.99
N ILE A 228 -2.45 47.36 19.78
CA ILE A 228 -1.86 47.87 18.54
C ILE A 228 -2.85 48.86 17.94
N ARG A 229 -2.48 50.14 17.88
CA ARG A 229 -3.28 51.19 17.24
C ARG A 229 -2.40 51.91 16.22
N ASN A 230 -2.83 51.95 14.96
CA ASN A 230 -2.12 52.61 13.85
C ASN A 230 -0.65 52.17 13.66
N GLY A 231 -0.36 50.88 13.81
CA GLY A 231 1.00 50.34 13.63
C GLY A 231 1.96 50.61 14.79
N GLN A 232 1.51 51.29 15.86
CA GLN A 232 2.28 51.48 17.07
C GLN A 232 1.82 50.48 18.15
N VAL A 233 2.80 49.83 18.78
CA VAL A 233 2.59 48.84 19.84
C VAL A 233 2.67 49.56 21.18
N ILE A 234 1.59 49.52 21.98
CA ILE A 234 1.56 50.08 23.33
C ILE A 234 1.22 48.96 24.31
N GLN A 235 2.05 48.78 25.35
CA GLN A 235 1.73 47.90 26.47
C GLN A 235 0.95 48.69 27.51
N VAL A 236 -0.26 48.20 27.82
CA VAL A 236 -1.14 48.79 28.85
C VAL A 236 -1.28 47.79 30.00
N PRO A 237 -1.08 48.20 31.26
CA PRO A 237 -1.28 47.34 32.41
C PRO A 237 -2.70 46.77 32.41
N GLY A 238 -2.83 45.45 32.50
CA GLY A 238 -4.14 44.80 32.57
C GLY A 238 -4.68 44.88 34.00
N SER A 239 -5.67 45.72 34.26
CA SER A 239 -6.44 45.64 35.51
C SER A 239 -7.51 44.57 35.37
N VAL A 240 -7.30 43.40 36.00
CA VAL A 240 -8.38 42.44 36.24
C VAL A 240 -9.27 43.02 37.34
N VAL A 241 -10.45 43.51 36.96
CA VAL A 241 -11.51 43.81 37.92
C VAL A 241 -12.24 42.49 38.16
N SER A 242 -11.95 41.84 39.30
CA SER A 242 -12.70 40.69 39.77
C SER A 242 -14.13 41.13 40.10
N ALA A 243 -15.11 40.60 39.37
CA ALA A 243 -16.53 40.73 39.69
C ALA A 243 -16.98 39.60 40.61
#